data_AF-A0A962NCR9-F1
#
_entry.id   AF-A0A962NCR9-F1
#
_cell.length_a   1.000
_cell.length_b   1.000
_cell.length_c   1.000
_cell.angle_alpha   90.00
_cell.angle_beta   90.00
_cell.angle_gamma   90.00
#
_symmetry.space_group_name_H-M   'P 1'
#
loop_
_entity.id
_entity.type
_entity.pdbx_description
1 polymer ?
#
loop_
_entity_poly.entity_id
_entity_poly.type
_entity_poly.pdbx_seq_one_letter_code
_entity_poly.pdbx_strand_id
1 'polypeptide(L)'
;MRRLLPRIKAAVETARQAGENQLAPDVADAFFQDYDRLVGLGLTVNPAKPPDPAYPRRKPAQTPVRNLLERLRDYRQEVLRFMTDFQVPFDNNQGERDIRMTKLKQKIAGGFRTLAGAADFVTIRSYLSTARKNGISFLKALADALAGKPFYPAACVGS
;
A
#
# COMPACT_ATOMS: atom_id res chain seq x y z
N MET A 1 -12.40 0.65 13.03
CA MET A 1 -11.48 0.17 11.97
C MET A 1 -11.75 -1.26 11.52
N ARG A 2 -11.63 -2.30 12.38
CA ARG A 2 -11.80 -3.73 12.00
C ARG A 2 -13.10 -4.05 11.23
N ARG A 3 -14.20 -3.35 11.53
CA ARG A 3 -15.49 -3.53 10.84
C ARG A 3 -15.75 -2.51 9.72
N LEU A 4 -15.05 -1.37 9.73
CA LEU A 4 -15.28 -0.28 8.78
C LEU A 4 -14.63 -0.60 7.43
N LEU A 5 -13.34 -0.95 7.43
CA LEU A 5 -12.61 -1.21 6.18
C LEU A 5 -13.21 -2.36 5.35
N PRO A 6 -13.66 -3.49 5.92
CA PRO A 6 -14.35 -4.52 5.15
C PRO A 6 -15.71 -4.07 4.58
N ARG A 7 -16.43 -3.17 5.28
CA ARG A 7 -17.68 -2.59 4.76
C ARG A 7 -17.43 -1.70 3.55
N ILE A 8 -16.39 -0.87 3.60
CA ILE A 8 -15.97 -0.04 2.46
C ILE A 8 -15.60 -0.94 1.28
N LYS A 9 -14.80 -2.00 1.53
CA LYS A 9 -14.45 -2.99 0.50
C LYS A 9 -15.70 -3.60 -0.13
N ALA A 10 -16.66 -4.05 0.68
CA ALA A 10 -17.90 -4.64 0.18
C ALA A 10 -18.68 -3.64 -0.69
N ALA A 11 -18.81 -2.37 -0.26
CA ALA A 11 -19.47 -1.34 -1.03
C ALA A 11 -18.80 -1.09 -2.40
N VAL A 12 -17.47 -1.02 -2.42
CA VAL A 12 -16.67 -0.88 -3.66
C VAL A 12 -16.90 -2.08 -4.60
N GLU A 13 -16.85 -3.31 -4.08
CA GLU A 13 -17.08 -4.49 -4.90
C GLU A 13 -18.52 -4.57 -5.45
N THR A 14 -19.53 -4.18 -4.65
CA THR A 14 -20.91 -4.08 -5.12
C THR A 14 -21.05 -3.04 -6.24
N ALA A 15 -20.44 -1.86 -6.08
CA ALA A 15 -20.46 -0.82 -7.11
C ALA A 15 -19.77 -1.30 -8.41
N ARG A 16 -18.61 -1.97 -8.30
CA ARG A 16 -17.94 -2.58 -9.45
C ARG A 16 -18.80 -3.62 -10.16
N GLN A 17 -19.50 -4.46 -9.42
CA GLN A 17 -20.41 -5.47 -9.99
C GLN A 17 -21.59 -4.85 -10.73
N ALA A 18 -22.03 -3.66 -10.30
CA ALA A 18 -23.04 -2.87 -10.98
C ALA A 18 -22.50 -2.10 -12.21
N GLY A 19 -21.20 -2.18 -12.50
CA GLY A 19 -20.56 -1.46 -13.61
C GLY A 19 -20.13 -0.03 -13.28
N GLU A 20 -20.23 0.37 -12.01
CA GLU A 20 -19.82 1.70 -11.55
C GLU A 20 -18.30 1.77 -11.37
N ASN A 21 -17.75 2.96 -11.61
CA ASN A 21 -16.32 3.24 -11.45
C ASN A 21 -15.97 4.02 -10.17
N GLN A 22 -16.98 4.45 -9.41
CA GLN A 22 -16.86 5.17 -8.16
C GLN A 22 -18.07 4.90 -7.25
N LEU A 23 -17.91 5.14 -5.95
CA LEU A 23 -19.06 5.18 -5.04
C LEU A 23 -19.85 6.47 -5.24
N ALA A 24 -21.14 6.45 -4.91
CA ALA A 24 -21.92 7.67 -4.82
C ALA A 24 -21.27 8.65 -3.82
N PRO A 25 -21.20 9.96 -4.12
CA PRO A 25 -20.46 10.92 -3.31
C PRO A 25 -20.89 10.96 -1.83
N ASP A 26 -22.19 10.88 -1.59
CA ASP A 26 -22.79 10.83 -0.24
C ASP A 26 -22.35 9.59 0.55
N VAL A 27 -22.28 8.43 -0.11
CA VAL A 27 -21.80 7.18 0.49
C VAL A 27 -20.31 7.25 0.81
N ALA A 28 -19.51 7.81 -0.12
CA ALA A 28 -18.08 7.99 0.09
C ALA A 28 -17.80 8.96 1.26
N ASP A 29 -18.53 10.08 1.33
CA ASP A 29 -18.41 11.06 2.41
C ASP A 29 -18.81 10.47 3.76
N ALA A 30 -19.87 9.66 3.82
CA ALA A 30 -20.26 8.96 5.04
C ALA A 30 -19.13 8.03 5.54
N PHE A 31 -18.47 7.30 4.65
CA PHE A 31 -17.34 6.44 5.03
C PHE A 31 -16.13 7.24 5.52
N PHE A 32 -15.85 8.38 4.89
CA PHE A 32 -14.82 9.30 5.31
C PHE A 32 -15.08 9.85 6.72
N GLN A 33 -16.31 10.28 7.01
CA GLN A 33 -16.71 10.77 8.33
C GLN A 33 -16.61 9.67 9.39
N ASP A 34 -17.08 8.45 9.08
CA ASP A 34 -16.98 7.32 9.98
C ASP A 34 -15.51 6.93 10.28
N TYR A 35 -14.64 7.03 9.28
CA TYR A 35 -13.21 6.81 9.45
C TYR A 35 -12.60 7.82 10.41
N ASP A 36 -12.83 9.11 10.15
CA ASP A 36 -12.25 10.22 10.94
C ASP A 36 -12.74 10.17 12.38
N ARG A 37 -14.02 9.88 12.58
CA ARG A 37 -14.61 9.69 13.91
C ARG A 37 -13.95 8.55 14.67
N LEU A 38 -13.73 7.39 14.04
CA LEU A 38 -13.12 6.23 14.72
C LEU A 38 -11.63 6.45 15.03
N VAL A 39 -10.90 7.13 14.15
CA VAL A 39 -9.49 7.49 14.40
C VAL A 39 -9.41 8.53 15.52
N GLY A 40 -10.25 9.55 15.49
CA GLY A 40 -10.33 10.58 16.54
C GLY A 40 -10.67 10.01 17.92
N LEU A 41 -11.67 9.12 17.99
CA LEU A 41 -12.00 8.38 19.22
C LEU A 41 -10.79 7.56 19.71
N GLY A 42 -10.12 6.84 18.80
CA GLY A 42 -8.93 6.07 19.13
C GLY A 42 -7.81 6.94 19.71
N LEU A 43 -7.54 8.10 19.10
CA LEU A 43 -6.53 9.06 19.57
C LEU A 43 -6.88 9.69 20.92
N THR A 44 -8.17 9.83 21.22
CA THR A 44 -8.66 10.34 22.51
C THR A 44 -8.45 9.31 23.62
N VAL A 45 -8.82 8.05 23.38
CA VAL A 45 -8.63 6.96 24.34
C VAL A 45 -7.15 6.59 24.51
N ASN A 46 -6.32 6.87 23.50
CA ASN A 46 -4.88 6.62 23.52
C ASN A 46 -4.13 7.96 23.41
N PRO A 47 -4.05 8.76 24.49
CA PRO A 47 -3.38 10.05 24.46
C PRO A 47 -1.87 9.91 24.21
N ALA A 48 -1.26 10.96 23.67
CA ALA A 48 0.18 10.99 23.49
C ALA A 48 0.88 11.03 24.86
N LYS A 49 1.98 10.28 24.98
CA LYS A 49 2.84 10.37 26.15
C LYS A 49 3.45 11.77 26.25
N PRO A 50 3.51 12.36 27.45
CA PRO A 50 4.17 13.64 27.66
C PRO A 50 5.67 13.54 27.39
N PRO A 51 6.34 14.65 27.02
CA PRO A 51 7.79 14.70 26.91
C PRO A 51 8.47 14.37 28.24
N ASP A 52 9.66 13.78 28.16
CA ASP A 52 10.50 13.56 29.34
C ASP A 52 11.06 14.91 29.82
N PRO A 53 10.81 15.34 31.08
CA PRO A 53 11.33 16.59 31.61
C PRO A 53 12.86 16.66 31.59
N ALA A 54 13.55 15.52 31.72
CA ALA A 54 15.01 15.45 31.66
C ALA A 54 15.54 15.64 30.22
N TYR A 55 14.71 15.34 29.21
CA TYR A 55 15.07 15.43 27.79
C TYR A 55 13.96 16.08 26.96
N PRO A 56 13.69 17.39 27.14
CA PRO A 56 12.53 18.06 26.55
C PRO A 56 12.54 18.11 25.02
N ARG A 57 13.73 17.99 24.39
CA ARG A 57 13.89 17.93 22.92
C ARG A 57 13.68 16.53 22.34
N ARG A 58 13.62 15.48 23.18
CA ARG A 58 13.46 14.10 22.73
C ARG A 58 11.97 13.76 22.59
N LYS A 59 11.56 13.34 21.39
CA LYS A 59 10.18 12.86 21.19
C LYS A 59 9.96 11.58 22.01
N PRO A 60 8.93 11.52 22.87
CA PRO A 60 8.65 10.33 23.67
C PRO A 60 8.18 9.19 22.77
N ALA A 61 8.68 7.97 23.05
CA ALA A 61 8.26 6.77 22.34
C ALA A 61 6.81 6.42 22.69
N GLN A 62 5.91 6.62 21.72
CA GLN A 62 4.48 6.35 21.85
C GLN A 62 4.19 4.84 21.89
N THR A 63 2.98 4.47 22.33
CA THR A 63 2.53 3.07 22.29
C THR A 63 2.35 2.59 20.84
N PRO A 64 2.47 1.27 20.56
CA PRO A 64 2.18 0.74 19.23
C PRO A 64 0.80 1.12 18.69
N VAL A 65 -0.22 1.14 19.58
CA VAL A 65 -1.58 1.53 19.24
C VAL A 65 -1.66 3.00 18.82
N ARG A 66 -0.99 3.89 19.56
CA ARG A 66 -0.93 5.32 19.24
C ARG A 66 -0.22 5.57 17.90
N ASN A 67 0.94 4.96 17.69
CA ASN A 67 1.68 5.05 16.43
C ASN A 67 0.83 4.59 15.23
N LEU A 68 0.05 3.52 15.41
CA LEU A 68 -0.87 3.04 14.38
C LEU A 68 -1.98 4.07 14.08
N LEU A 69 -2.60 4.65 15.11
CA LEU A 69 -3.65 5.65 14.95
C LEU A 69 -3.15 6.93 14.27
N GLU A 70 -1.94 7.39 14.64
CA GLU A 70 -1.30 8.53 13.99
C GLU A 70 -1.03 8.25 12.52
N ARG A 71 -0.54 7.04 12.17
CA ARG A 71 -0.38 6.64 10.77
C ARG A 71 -1.71 6.57 10.02
N LEU A 72 -2.77 6.05 10.62
CA LEU A 72 -4.09 6.01 9.99
C LEU A 72 -4.62 7.44 9.73
N ARG A 73 -4.40 8.38 10.66
CA ARG A 73 -4.73 9.79 10.47
C ARG A 73 -3.90 10.43 9.35
N ASP A 74 -2.58 10.28 9.42
CA ASP A 74 -1.64 11.00 8.55
C ASP A 74 -1.68 10.47 7.11
N TYR A 75 -1.92 9.16 6.94
CA TYR A 75 -2.03 8.51 5.63
C TYR A 75 -3.47 8.11 5.28
N ARG A 76 -4.44 8.91 5.72
CA ARG A 76 -5.88 8.66 5.53
C ARG A 76 -6.23 8.47 4.05
N GLN A 77 -5.69 9.31 3.18
CA GLN A 77 -6.00 9.28 1.74
C GLN A 77 -5.46 8.00 1.10
N GLU A 78 -4.28 7.56 1.48
CA GLU A 78 -3.64 6.34 1.00
C GLU A 78 -4.36 5.09 1.51
N VAL A 79 -4.74 5.09 2.80
CA VAL A 79 -5.49 3.99 3.41
C VAL A 79 -6.85 3.80 2.75
N LEU A 80 -7.52 4.91 2.38
CA LEU A 80 -8.84 4.88 1.75
C LEU A 80 -8.80 4.98 0.23
N ARG A 81 -7.61 4.92 -0.38
CA ARG A 81 -7.46 5.12 -1.83
C ARG A 81 -8.26 4.12 -2.67
N PHE A 82 -8.37 2.87 -2.20
CA PHE A 82 -9.18 1.82 -2.86
C PHE A 82 -10.68 2.15 -2.93
N MET A 83 -11.15 3.10 -2.10
CA MET A 83 -12.53 3.58 -2.10
C MET A 83 -12.77 4.66 -3.17
N THR A 84 -11.77 5.52 -3.39
CA THR A 84 -11.85 6.64 -4.35
C THR A 84 -11.34 6.26 -5.74
N ASP A 85 -10.53 5.22 -5.82
CA ASP A 85 -9.87 4.75 -7.04
C ASP A 85 -10.00 3.24 -7.12
N PHE A 86 -10.97 2.77 -7.89
CA PHE A 86 -11.28 1.36 -8.05
C PHE A 86 -10.16 0.59 -8.77
N GLN A 87 -9.10 1.22 -9.29
CA GLN A 87 -7.93 0.48 -9.78
C GLN A 87 -6.98 0.06 -8.66
N VAL A 88 -7.11 0.66 -7.47
CA VAL A 88 -6.29 0.34 -6.31
C VAL A 88 -6.94 -0.80 -5.52
N PRO A 89 -6.30 -1.98 -5.42
CA PRO A 89 -6.85 -3.09 -4.66
C PRO A 89 -6.81 -2.79 -3.15
N PHE A 90 -7.88 -3.17 -2.43
CA PHE A 90 -7.95 -3.09 -0.97
C PHE A 90 -6.83 -3.88 -0.28
N ASP A 91 -6.56 -5.08 -0.79
CA ASP A 91 -5.52 -5.94 -0.25
C ASP A 91 -4.19 -5.59 -0.94
N ASN A 92 -3.29 -4.89 -0.24
CA ASN A 92 -1.92 -4.61 -0.68
C ASN A 92 -1.03 -5.88 -0.69
N ASN A 93 -1.58 -7.02 -1.09
CA ASN A 93 -0.89 -8.31 -1.16
C ASN A 93 0.30 -8.24 -2.12
N GLN A 94 0.26 -7.40 -3.16
CA GLN A 94 1.32 -7.32 -4.16
C GLN A 94 2.49 -6.44 -3.67
N GLY A 95 2.23 -5.26 -3.10
CA GLY A 95 3.29 -4.42 -2.51
C GLY A 95 3.93 -5.08 -1.30
N GLU A 96 3.14 -5.74 -0.45
CA GLU A 96 3.66 -6.55 0.64
C GLU A 96 4.51 -7.73 0.13
N ARG A 97 4.05 -8.49 -0.90
CA ARG A 97 4.84 -9.57 -1.52
C ARG A 97 6.15 -9.07 -2.14
N ASP A 98 6.12 -7.89 -2.77
CA ASP A 98 7.29 -7.33 -3.43
C ASP A 98 8.35 -6.90 -2.42
N ILE A 99 7.95 -6.31 -1.29
CA ILE A 99 8.85 -5.94 -0.16
C ILE A 99 9.30 -7.17 0.63
N ARG A 100 8.41 -8.15 0.84
CA ARG A 100 8.67 -9.35 1.65
C ARG A 100 9.81 -10.17 1.10
N MET A 101 10.00 -10.20 -0.21
CA MET A 101 11.09 -10.94 -0.84
C MET A 101 12.44 -10.23 -0.76
N THR A 102 12.47 -8.89 -0.72
CA THR A 102 13.69 -8.13 -0.40
C THR A 102 14.11 -8.38 1.05
N LYS A 103 13.15 -8.37 1.98
CA LYS A 103 13.35 -8.78 3.38
C LYS A 103 13.73 -10.26 3.51
N LEU A 104 13.19 -11.14 2.68
CA LEU A 104 13.52 -12.57 2.66
C LEU A 104 14.94 -12.81 2.14
N LYS A 105 15.37 -12.08 1.10
CA LYS A 105 16.76 -12.13 0.61
C LYS A 105 17.75 -11.58 1.64
N GLN A 106 17.39 -10.52 2.36
CA GLN A 106 18.16 -10.07 3.53
C GLN A 106 18.24 -11.14 4.63
N LYS A 107 17.12 -11.82 4.91
CA LYS A 107 17.02 -12.84 5.97
C LYS A 107 17.74 -14.16 5.64
N ILE A 108 17.65 -14.64 4.40
CA ILE A 108 18.20 -15.94 3.97
C ILE A 108 19.64 -15.81 3.47
N ALA A 109 19.97 -14.72 2.76
CA ALA A 109 21.29 -14.55 2.12
C ALA A 109 22.16 -13.47 2.79
N GLY A 110 21.75 -12.93 3.94
CA GLY A 110 22.52 -11.91 4.67
C GLY A 110 22.51 -10.51 4.04
N GLY A 111 21.71 -10.29 2.98
CA GLY A 111 21.65 -9.01 2.26
C GLY A 111 22.37 -9.04 0.90
N PHE A 112 22.54 -7.85 0.31
CA PHE A 112 23.34 -7.69 -0.92
C PHE A 112 24.77 -7.32 -0.54
N ARG A 113 25.75 -8.05 -1.08
CA ARG A 113 27.18 -7.78 -0.83
C ARG A 113 27.66 -6.49 -1.53
N THR A 114 26.93 -6.00 -2.53
CA THR A 114 27.24 -4.79 -3.30
C THR A 114 25.94 -4.06 -3.68
N LEU A 115 26.02 -2.74 -3.87
CA LEU A 115 24.91 -1.92 -4.37
C LEU A 115 24.47 -2.31 -5.78
N ALA A 116 25.42 -2.68 -6.64
CA ALA A 116 25.13 -3.17 -7.99
C ALA A 116 24.21 -4.41 -7.98
N GLY A 117 24.52 -5.40 -7.14
CA GLY A 117 23.66 -6.60 -7.03
C GLY A 117 22.29 -6.32 -6.43
N ALA A 118 22.15 -5.25 -5.62
CA ALA A 118 20.85 -4.78 -5.15
C ALA A 118 20.06 -4.09 -6.27
N ALA A 119 20.72 -3.25 -7.07
CA ALA A 119 20.13 -2.59 -8.22
C ALA A 119 19.64 -3.60 -9.26
N ASP A 120 20.45 -4.59 -9.62
CA ASP A 120 20.06 -5.66 -10.57
C ASP A 120 18.83 -6.42 -10.08
N PHE A 121 18.80 -6.76 -8.79
CA PHE A 121 17.66 -7.44 -8.20
C PHE A 121 16.37 -6.60 -8.23
N VAL A 122 16.48 -5.30 -7.94
CA VAL A 122 15.35 -4.37 -8.00
C VAL A 122 14.90 -4.17 -9.45
N THR A 123 15.82 -4.05 -10.41
CA THR A 123 15.53 -3.90 -11.84
C THR A 123 14.76 -5.10 -12.39
N ILE A 124 15.26 -6.32 -12.16
CA ILE A 124 14.60 -7.56 -12.60
C ILE A 124 13.20 -7.65 -12.01
N ARG A 125 13.04 -7.35 -10.71
CA ARG A 125 11.72 -7.36 -10.05
C ARG A 125 10.78 -6.30 -10.57
N SER A 126 11.27 -5.09 -10.78
CA SER A 126 10.47 -3.97 -11.28
C SER A 126 9.95 -4.28 -12.69
N TYR A 127 10.79 -4.87 -13.54
CA TYR A 127 10.40 -5.38 -14.85
C TYR A 127 9.30 -6.46 -14.75
N LEU A 128 9.50 -7.48 -13.92
CA LEU A 128 8.54 -8.59 -13.78
C LEU A 128 7.22 -8.15 -13.16
N SER A 129 7.25 -7.21 -12.21
CA SER A 129 6.05 -6.58 -11.63
C SER A 129 5.29 -5.79 -12.70
N THR A 130 6.01 -5.06 -13.56
CA THR A 130 5.43 -4.28 -14.67
C THR A 130 4.81 -5.19 -15.74
N ALA A 131 5.49 -6.26 -16.15
CA ALA A 131 4.95 -7.22 -17.10
C ALA A 131 3.67 -7.89 -16.58
N ARG A 132 3.65 -8.26 -15.29
CA ARG A 132 2.46 -8.84 -14.65
C ARG A 132 1.27 -7.87 -14.59
N LYS A 133 1.52 -6.58 -14.32
CA LYS A 133 0.47 -5.54 -14.36
C LYS A 133 -0.16 -5.38 -15.75
N ASN A 134 0.55 -5.77 -16.80
CA ASN A 134 0.09 -5.75 -18.18
C ASN A 134 -0.40 -7.14 -18.66
N GLY A 135 -0.75 -8.05 -17.73
CA GLY A 135 -1.32 -9.35 -18.05
C GLY A 135 -0.32 -10.42 -18.54
N ILE A 136 0.98 -10.14 -18.51
CA ILE A 136 2.01 -11.09 -18.97
C ILE A 136 2.43 -12.00 -17.81
N SER A 137 2.45 -13.32 -18.07
CA SER A 137 2.89 -14.29 -17.07
C SER A 137 4.40 -14.16 -16.78
N PHE A 138 4.80 -14.43 -15.54
CA PHE A 138 6.18 -14.28 -15.07
C PHE A 138 7.20 -15.04 -15.92
N LEU A 139 6.93 -16.32 -16.23
CA LEU A 139 7.82 -17.16 -17.02
C LEU A 139 7.91 -16.66 -18.47
N LYS A 140 6.81 -16.18 -19.04
CA LYS A 140 6.80 -15.60 -20.38
C LYS A 140 7.63 -14.32 -20.44
N ALA A 141 7.45 -13.40 -19.49
CA ALA A 141 8.20 -12.15 -19.43
C ALA A 141 9.72 -12.38 -19.30
N LEU A 142 10.12 -13.43 -18.57
CA LEU A 142 11.53 -13.80 -18.41
C LEU A 142 12.09 -14.48 -19.66
N ALA A 143 11.35 -15.41 -20.26
CA ALA A 143 11.76 -16.09 -21.49
C ALA A 143 11.91 -15.09 -22.65
N ASP A 144 10.94 -14.18 -22.81
CA ASP A 144 10.96 -13.15 -23.84
C ASP A 144 12.14 -12.18 -23.64
N ALA A 145 12.46 -11.80 -22.39
CA ALA A 145 13.63 -10.97 -22.09
C ALA A 145 14.97 -11.66 -22.43
N LEU A 146 15.12 -12.95 -22.08
CA LEU A 146 16.33 -13.72 -22.40
C LEU A 146 16.46 -14.03 -23.89
N ALA A 147 15.34 -14.13 -24.61
CA ALA A 147 15.30 -14.28 -26.06
C ALA A 147 15.52 -12.97 -26.83
N GLY A 148 15.84 -11.86 -26.14
CA GLY A 148 16.08 -10.55 -26.75
C GLY A 148 14.82 -9.82 -27.20
N LYS A 149 13.63 -10.25 -26.75
CA LYS A 149 12.32 -9.66 -27.04
C LYS A 149 11.64 -9.16 -25.76
N PRO A 150 12.29 -8.29 -24.94
CA PRO A 150 11.73 -7.87 -23.66
C PRO A 150 10.41 -7.11 -23.84
N PHE A 151 9.54 -7.25 -22.83
CA PHE A 151 8.30 -6.50 -22.78
C PHE A 151 8.56 -5.03 -22.45
N TYR A 152 8.08 -4.13 -23.30
CA TYR A 152 8.02 -2.72 -23.00
C TYR A 152 6.57 -2.33 -22.76
N PRO A 153 6.22 -1.77 -21.59
CA PRO A 153 4.88 -1.24 -21.38
C PRO A 153 4.66 -0.11 -22.40
N ALA A 154 3.47 -0.09 -23.02
CA ALA A 154 3.09 1.02 -23.88
C ALA A 154 3.19 2.31 -23.07
N ALA A 155 3.97 3.28 -23.57
CA ALA A 155 3.98 4.60 -22.96
C ALA A 155 2.54 5.12 -22.97
N CYS A 156 2.03 5.53 -21.80
CA CYS A 156 0.78 6.27 -21.74
C CYS A 156 1.00 7.56 -22.54
N VAL A 157 0.57 7.57 -23.80
CA VAL A 157 0.43 8.80 -24.57
C VAL A 157 -0.76 9.51 -23.95
N GLY A 158 -0.48 10.46 -23.07
CA GLY A 158 -1.50 11.34 -22.51
C GLY A 158 -2.28 11.97 -23.66
N SER A 159 -3.58 11.71 -23.69
CA SER A 159 -4.56 12.42 -24.50
C SER A 159 -5.30 13.40 -23.60
#